data_AF-G2DFQ1-F1
#
_entry.id   AF-G2DFQ1-F1
#
_cell.length_a   1.000
_cell.length_b   1.000
_cell.length_c   1.000
_cell.angle_alpha   90.00
_cell.angle_beta   90.00
_cell.angle_gamma   90.00
#
_symmetry.space_group_name_H-M   'P 1'
#
loop_
_entity.id
_entity.type
_entity.pdbx_description
1 polymer ?
#
loop_
_entity_poly.entity_id
_entity_poly.type
_entity_poly.pdbx_seq_one_letter_code
_entity_poly.pdbx_strand_id
1 'polypeptide(L)'
;MADEPLAGINRHEARAFAAWVSSQGKPYEGAVVQHEYQWEIAVRTKVLRDFGRSWEWCKNDFHGYPEFQPFPDESVSSSAFTPDMGVLRGGSLHTQRVLRRSSFRQSAPPDQRFQLSGLRLVFPALHRWT
;
A
#
# COMPACT_ATOMS: atom_id res chain seq x y z
N MET A 1 -20.71 -1.08 10.10
CA MET A 1 -19.56 -0.58 10.88
C MET A 1 -18.63 -1.70 11.39
N ALA A 2 -18.79 -2.95 10.94
CA ALA A 2 -17.74 -3.99 11.05
C ALA A 2 -17.05 -4.24 9.70
N ASP A 3 -17.74 -4.01 8.59
CA ASP A 3 -17.26 -4.30 7.22
C ASP A 3 -16.50 -3.12 6.57
N GLU A 4 -16.23 -2.05 7.31
CA GLU A 4 -15.45 -0.93 6.78
C GLU A 4 -13.95 -1.21 6.89
N PRO A 5 -13.14 -0.80 5.90
CA PRO A 5 -11.70 -0.94 6.01
C PRO A 5 -11.16 -0.10 7.16
N LEU A 6 -10.28 -0.71 7.96
CA LEU A 6 -9.53 -0.01 9.00
C LEU A 6 -8.76 1.18 8.42
N ALA A 7 -8.76 2.29 9.15
CA ALA A 7 -7.98 3.48 8.84
C ALA A 7 -7.37 4.06 10.12
N GLY A 8 -6.21 4.70 10.01
CA GLY A 8 -5.52 5.36 11.12
C GLY A 8 -4.35 4.56 11.72
N ILE A 9 -3.90 3.51 11.03
CA ILE A 9 -2.71 2.75 11.44
C ILE A 9 -1.46 3.22 10.70
N ASN A 10 -0.32 3.12 11.36
CA ASN A 10 0.97 3.38 10.75
C ASN A 10 1.58 2.13 10.09
N ARG A 11 2.73 2.29 9.43
CA ARG A 11 3.38 1.21 8.66
C ARG A 11 3.88 0.09 9.57
N HIS A 12 4.33 0.42 10.77
CA HIS A 12 4.78 -0.57 11.75
C HIS A 12 3.62 -1.46 12.22
N GLU A 13 2.46 -0.86 12.50
CA GLU A 13 1.24 -1.58 12.87
C GLU A 13 0.74 -2.47 11.74
N ALA A 14 0.74 -1.96 10.50
CA ALA A 14 0.38 -2.76 9.33
C ALA A 14 1.27 -4.01 9.18
N ARG A 15 2.59 -3.85 9.37
CA ARG A 15 3.55 -4.97 9.32
C ARG A 15 3.39 -5.93 10.49
N ALA A 16 3.19 -5.41 11.71
CA ALA A 16 2.97 -6.22 12.89
C ALA A 16 1.69 -7.06 12.78
N PHE A 17 0.61 -6.45 12.28
CA PHE A 17 -0.65 -7.16 12.03
C PHE A 17 -0.48 -8.25 10.97
N ALA A 18 0.21 -7.98 9.86
CA ALA A 18 0.49 -9.01 8.85
C ALA A 18 1.30 -10.19 9.43
N ALA A 19 2.31 -9.90 10.26
CA ALA A 19 3.10 -10.93 10.93
C ALA A 19 2.26 -11.76 11.91
N TRP A 20 1.37 -11.11 12.67
CA TRP A 20 0.44 -11.79 13.57
C TRP A 20 -0.57 -12.67 12.81
N VAL A 21 -1.12 -12.20 11.70
CA VAL A 21 -2.02 -13.00 10.85
C VAL A 21 -1.31 -14.23 10.30
N SER A 22 -0.07 -14.07 9.81
CA SER A 22 0.74 -15.18 9.31
C SER A 22 1.06 -16.22 10.39
N SER A 23 1.25 -15.79 11.65
CA SER A 23 1.54 -16.71 12.77
C SER A 23 0.35 -17.56 13.22
N GLN A 24 -0.87 -17.25 12.77
CA GLN A 24 -2.06 -18.07 13.05
C GLN A 24 -2.05 -19.41 12.31
N GLY A 25 -1.09 -19.64 11.41
CA GLY A 25 -1.03 -20.84 10.57
C GLY A 25 -2.08 -20.84 9.47
N LYS A 26 -2.46 -22.02 8.98
CA LYS A 26 -3.41 -22.14 7.86
C LYS A 26 -4.82 -21.63 8.27
N PRO A 27 -5.53 -20.89 7.40
CA PRO A 27 -5.22 -20.63 5.98
C PRO A 27 -4.36 -19.37 5.74
N TYR A 28 -3.88 -18.71 6.79
CA TYR A 28 -3.26 -17.39 6.72
C TYR A 28 -1.72 -17.42 6.63
N GLU A 29 -1.15 -18.61 6.61
CA GLU A 29 0.29 -18.84 6.47
C GLU A 29 0.87 -18.06 5.29
N GLY A 30 1.91 -17.26 5.57
CA GLY A 30 2.60 -16.45 4.56
C GLY A 30 1.94 -15.11 4.24
N ALA A 31 0.92 -14.68 5.01
CA ALA A 31 0.33 -13.35 4.87
C ALA A 31 1.41 -12.26 5.01
N VAL A 32 1.44 -11.33 4.04
CA VAL A 32 2.33 -10.16 4.07
C VAL A 32 1.60 -8.92 3.58
N VAL A 33 2.14 -7.74 3.91
CA VAL A 33 1.75 -6.48 3.27
C VAL A 33 2.17 -6.52 1.80
N GLN A 34 1.33 -6.01 0.90
CA GLN A 34 1.56 -6.00 -0.54
C GLN A 34 2.74 -5.12 -0.96
N HIS A 35 3.41 -5.45 -2.06
CA HIS A 35 4.29 -4.52 -2.78
C HIS A 35 3.45 -3.55 -3.62
N GLU A 36 3.94 -2.33 -3.85
CA GLU A 36 3.19 -1.35 -4.65
C GLU A 36 2.93 -1.81 -6.10
N TYR A 37 3.87 -2.57 -6.69
CA TYR A 37 3.73 -3.17 -8.02
C TYR A 37 2.64 -4.23 -8.07
N GLN A 38 2.55 -5.08 -7.03
CA GLN A 38 1.47 -6.07 -6.93
C GLN A 38 0.12 -5.38 -6.87
N TRP A 39 0.03 -4.32 -6.05
CA TRP A 39 -1.17 -3.50 -5.94
C TRP A 39 -1.55 -2.85 -7.29
N GLU A 40 -0.58 -2.23 -7.97
CA GLU A 40 -0.81 -1.55 -9.25
C GLU A 40 -1.32 -2.51 -10.32
N ILE A 41 -0.66 -3.65 -10.46
CA ILE A 41 -1.05 -4.68 -11.43
C ILE A 41 -2.45 -5.18 -11.11
N ALA A 42 -2.74 -5.52 -9.84
CA ALA A 42 -4.05 -6.03 -9.44
C ALA A 42 -5.20 -5.06 -9.78
N VAL A 43 -4.98 -3.75 -9.60
CA VAL A 43 -5.96 -2.72 -10.00
C VAL A 43 -6.05 -2.59 -11.51
N ARG A 44 -4.93 -2.51 -12.22
CA ARG A 44 -4.89 -2.38 -13.69
C ARG A 44 -5.55 -3.57 -14.39
N THR A 45 -5.38 -4.78 -13.87
CA THR A 45 -5.99 -6.01 -14.39
C THR A 45 -7.40 -6.26 -13.87
N LYS A 46 -7.93 -5.36 -13.02
CA LYS A 46 -9.29 -5.41 -12.45
C LYS A 46 -9.57 -6.63 -11.56
N VAL A 47 -8.53 -7.29 -11.07
CA VAL A 47 -8.61 -8.33 -10.03
C VAL A 47 -8.94 -7.69 -8.68
N LEU A 48 -8.40 -6.49 -8.43
CA LEU A 48 -8.76 -5.65 -7.29
C LEU A 48 -9.66 -4.49 -7.76
N ARG A 49 -10.88 -4.43 -7.23
CA ARG A 49 -11.86 -3.36 -7.52
C ARG A 49 -12.21 -2.51 -6.30
N ASP A 50 -12.14 -3.11 -5.11
CA ASP A 50 -12.52 -2.48 -3.85
C ASP A 50 -11.30 -1.80 -3.21
N PHE A 51 -11.05 -0.55 -3.60
CA PHE A 51 -10.01 0.33 -3.05
C PHE A 51 -10.53 1.79 -2.98
N GLY A 52 -9.74 2.70 -2.41
CA GLY A 52 -10.09 4.13 -2.41
C GLY A 52 -10.89 4.61 -1.20
N ARG A 53 -11.11 3.75 -0.21
CA ARG A 53 -11.70 4.12 1.09
C ARG A 53 -10.65 4.46 2.14
N SER A 54 -9.51 3.76 2.13
CA SER A 54 -8.36 3.95 3.01
C SER A 54 -7.10 3.81 2.17
N TRP A 55 -6.09 4.64 2.44
CA TRP A 55 -4.79 4.46 1.79
C TRP A 55 -4.17 3.14 2.24
N GLU A 56 -3.55 2.38 1.35
CA GLU A 56 -3.03 1.06 1.68
C GLU A 56 -1.50 1.10 1.78
N TRP A 57 -0.95 0.83 2.97
CA TRP A 57 0.49 0.70 3.18
C TRP A 57 1.06 -0.41 2.31
N CYS A 58 2.20 -0.17 1.68
CA CYS A 58 2.97 -1.18 0.97
C CYS A 58 4.23 -1.58 1.74
N LYS A 59 4.75 -2.77 1.43
CA LYS A 59 5.93 -3.32 2.11
C LYS A 59 7.22 -2.59 1.75
N ASN A 60 7.31 -2.03 0.53
CA ASN A 60 8.50 -1.37 0.03
C ASN A 60 8.53 0.12 0.38
N ASP A 61 9.73 0.69 0.27
CA ASP A 61 9.94 2.12 0.47
C ASP A 61 9.56 2.90 -0.80
N PHE A 62 9.28 4.18 -0.61
CA PHE A 62 9.05 5.13 -1.68
C PHE A 62 10.37 5.42 -2.39
N HIS A 63 10.40 5.18 -3.70
CA HIS A 63 11.61 5.28 -4.51
C HIS A 63 11.29 5.78 -5.92
N GLY A 64 12.30 6.36 -6.58
CA GLY A 64 12.22 6.69 -8.00
C GLY A 64 12.15 5.40 -8.82
N TYR A 65 11.23 5.35 -9.78
CA TYR A 65 11.26 4.29 -10.78
C TYR A 65 12.51 4.43 -11.67
N PRO A 66 12.95 3.35 -12.35
CA PRO A 66 14.02 3.46 -13.34
C PRO A 66 13.72 4.61 -14.31
N GLU A 67 14.75 5.41 -14.59
CA GLU A 67 14.65 6.56 -15.51
C GLU A 67 13.68 7.67 -15.05
N PHE A 68 13.35 7.71 -13.75
CA PHE A 68 12.55 8.79 -13.19
C PHE A 68 13.18 10.16 -13.50
N GLN A 69 12.36 11.05 -14.04
CA GLN A 69 12.70 12.46 -14.23
C GLN A 69 11.74 13.32 -13.40
N PRO A 70 12.26 14.26 -12.59
CA PRO A 70 11.45 15.13 -11.76
C PRO A 70 10.55 16.04 -12.60
N PHE A 71 9.31 16.24 -12.15
CA PHE A 71 8.37 17.18 -12.73
C PHE A 71 7.36 17.66 -11.67
N PRO A 72 6.96 18.94 -11.66
CA PRO A 72 7.51 20.05 -12.46
C PRO A 72 8.92 20.46 -12.04
N ASP A 73 9.36 20.07 -10.84
CA ASP A 73 10.72 20.28 -10.32
C ASP A 73 11.11 19.14 -9.36
N GLU A 74 12.39 19.12 -8.95
CA GLU A 74 12.97 18.08 -8.10
C GLU A 74 12.31 17.94 -6.72
N SER A 75 11.81 19.04 -6.15
CA SER A 75 11.36 19.06 -4.76
C SER A 75 10.09 18.24 -4.52
N VAL A 76 9.31 17.99 -5.56
CA VAL A 76 7.98 17.38 -5.43
C VAL A 76 8.04 15.88 -5.10
N SER A 77 8.92 15.13 -5.76
CA SER A 77 9.03 13.67 -5.53
C SER A 77 10.41 13.25 -5.04
N SER A 78 11.48 13.89 -5.51
CA SER A 78 12.84 13.47 -5.16
C SER A 78 13.14 13.67 -3.68
N SER A 79 12.57 14.71 -3.06
CA SER A 79 12.67 14.96 -1.62
C SER A 79 12.11 13.84 -0.74
N ALA A 80 11.22 13.01 -1.28
CA ALA A 80 10.61 11.89 -0.57
C ALA A 80 11.34 10.55 -0.81
N PHE A 81 12.35 10.50 -1.68
CA PHE A 81 13.21 9.32 -1.89
C PHE A 81 14.28 9.21 -0.78
N THR A 82 13.89 9.42 0.46
CA THR A 82 14.75 9.26 1.62
C THR A 82 14.56 7.87 2.23
N PRO A 83 15.57 7.34 2.93
CA PRO A 83 15.42 6.10 3.67
C PRO A 83 14.16 6.10 4.55
N ASP A 84 13.56 4.92 4.70
CA ASP A 84 12.41 4.63 5.57
C ASP A 84 11.07 5.26 5.19
N MET A 85 11.01 6.16 4.21
CA MET A 85 9.74 6.67 3.68
C MET A 85 8.96 5.54 3.03
N GLY A 86 7.76 5.24 3.55
CA GLY A 86 6.90 4.23 2.99
C GLY A 86 6.07 4.75 1.82
N VAL A 87 5.54 3.83 1.02
CA VAL A 87 4.57 4.15 -0.04
C VAL A 87 3.17 3.66 0.31
N LEU A 88 2.20 4.52 0.00
CA LEU A 88 0.76 4.32 0.14
C LEU A 88 0.09 4.32 -1.23
N ARG A 89 -0.93 3.46 -1.40
CA ARG A 89 -1.67 3.28 -2.66
C ARG A 89 -3.19 3.38 -2.47
N GLY A 90 -3.92 3.57 -3.57
CA GLY A 90 -5.39 3.47 -3.62
C GLY A 90 -6.18 4.72 -3.30
N GLY A 91 -5.67 5.63 -2.47
CA GLY A 91 -6.44 6.77 -2.00
C GLY A 91 -7.39 6.43 -0.84
N SER A 92 -7.87 7.46 -0.15
CA SER A 92 -8.89 7.37 0.89
C SER A 92 -10.18 8.06 0.46
N LEU A 93 -11.22 8.06 1.30
CA LEU A 93 -12.47 8.79 1.06
C LEU A 93 -12.25 10.28 0.74
N HIS A 94 -11.16 10.88 1.24
CA HIS A 94 -10.86 12.30 1.06
C HIS A 94 -9.92 12.60 -0.11
N THR A 95 -9.43 11.58 -0.81
CA THR A 95 -8.57 11.79 -1.99
C THR A 95 -9.37 12.41 -3.13
N GLN A 96 -8.87 13.53 -3.67
CA GLN A 96 -9.47 14.21 -4.81
C GLN A 96 -9.51 13.30 -6.05
N ARG A 97 -10.57 13.43 -6.86
CA ARG A 97 -10.80 12.57 -8.04
C ARG A 97 -9.62 12.56 -9.02
N VAL A 98 -8.95 13.70 -9.23
CA VAL A 98 -7.80 13.81 -10.15
C VAL A 98 -6.58 13.00 -9.70
N LEU A 99 -6.47 12.73 -8.38
CA LEU A 99 -5.38 11.93 -7.80
C LEU A 99 -5.73 10.43 -7.74
N ARG A 100 -6.99 10.05 -7.96
CA ARG A 100 -7.44 8.64 -7.93
C ARG A 100 -7.04 7.90 -9.20
N ARG A 101 -5.75 7.68 -9.37
CA ARG A 101 -5.17 6.91 -10.48
C ARG A 101 -4.53 5.65 -9.93
N SER A 102 -4.60 4.56 -10.69
CA SER A 102 -3.92 3.31 -10.33
C SER A 102 -2.41 3.50 -10.20
N SER A 103 -1.82 4.50 -10.85
CA SER A 103 -0.39 4.83 -10.76
C SER A 103 -0.06 5.86 -9.68
N PHE A 104 -1.03 6.48 -8.99
CA PHE A 104 -0.75 7.50 -7.99
C PHE A 104 -0.15 6.92 -6.70
N ARG A 105 0.99 7.47 -6.27
CA ARG A 105 1.76 7.01 -5.10
C ARG A 105 1.82 8.15 -4.10
N GLN A 106 1.54 7.87 -2.84
CA GLN A 106 1.71 8.82 -1.75
C GLN A 106 2.88 8.36 -0.87
N SER A 107 3.83 9.25 -0.57
CA SER A 107 4.87 8.99 0.42
C SER A 107 4.38 9.37 1.82
N ALA A 108 4.88 8.66 2.83
CA ALA A 108 4.61 8.96 4.24
C ALA A 108 5.69 8.37 5.16
N PRO A 109 6.07 9.07 6.25
CA PRO A 109 6.86 8.49 7.34
C PRO A 109 6.18 7.24 7.93
N PRO A 110 6.95 6.23 8.34
CA PRO A 110 6.41 4.93 8.73
C PRO A 110 5.64 4.95 10.06
N ASP A 111 5.85 5.96 10.89
CA ASP A 111 5.18 6.19 12.18
C ASP A 111 3.89 7.03 12.05
N GLN A 112 3.63 7.60 10.87
CA GLN A 112 2.48 8.46 10.59
C GLN A 112 1.15 7.71 10.70
N ARG A 113 0.19 8.27 11.46
CA ARG A 113 -1.16 7.70 11.69
C ARG A 113 -2.31 8.51 11.09
N PHE A 114 -2.06 9.73 10.61
CA PHE A 114 -3.11 10.69 10.28
C PHE A 114 -3.58 10.69 8.81
N GLN A 115 -3.02 9.83 7.93
CA GLN A 115 -3.40 9.81 6.51
C GLN A 115 -4.66 8.98 6.19
N LEU A 116 -5.46 8.55 7.16
CA LEU A 116 -6.52 7.55 6.93
C LEU A 116 -5.96 6.33 6.17
N SER A 117 -4.87 5.79 6.71
CA SER A 117 -4.13 4.66 6.17
C SER A 117 -4.52 3.36 6.87
N GLY A 118 -4.67 2.31 6.08
CA GLY A 118 -4.88 0.93 6.47
C GLY A 118 -3.86 0.02 5.81
N LEU A 119 -4.23 -1.24 5.63
CA LEU A 119 -3.41 -2.21 4.92
C LEU A 119 -4.26 -3.15 4.08
N ARG A 120 -3.59 -3.88 3.20
CA ARG A 120 -4.13 -5.08 2.56
C ARG A 120 -3.15 -6.22 2.76
N LEU A 121 -3.67 -7.43 2.95
CA LEU A 121 -2.83 -8.61 2.98
C LEU A 121 -2.82 -9.28 1.63
N VAL A 122 -1.65 -9.79 1.24
CA VAL A 122 -1.48 -10.72 0.13
C VAL A 122 -0.91 -12.01 0.68
N PHE A 123 -1.28 -13.11 0.05
CA PHE A 123 -0.88 -14.46 0.44
C PHE A 123 -0.02 -15.06 -0.65
N PRO A 124 0.82 -16.05 -0.33
CA PRO A 124 1.53 -16.83 -1.33
C PRO A 124 0.53 -17.43 -2.31
N ALA A 125 0.96 -17.63 -3.56
CA ALA A 125 0.15 -18.37 -4.52
C ALA A 125 -0.19 -19.74 -3.91
N LEU A 126 -1.48 -20.06 -3.85
CA LEU A 126 -1.92 -21.42 -3.55
C LEU A 126 -1.46 -22.27 -4.74
N HIS A 127 -0.35 -22.97 -4.61
CA HIS A 127 0.10 -23.96 -5.59
C HIS A 127 -0.91 -25.12 -5.59
N ARG A 128 -2.04 -24.93 -6.29
CA ARG A 128 -2.96 -26.01 -6.65
C ARG A 128 -2.72 -26.36 -8.11
N TRP A 129 -1.61 -27.06 -8.35
CA TRP A 129 -1.51 -27.87 -9.54
C TRP A 129 -2.12 -29.23 -9.19
N THR A 130 -3.43 -29.36 -9.40
CA THR A 130 -4.16 -30.64 -9.41
C THR A 130 -5.04 -30.64 -10.63
#